data_AF-A0A1G4J2E6-F1
#
_entry.id   AF-A0A1G4J2E6-F1
#
_cell.length_a   1.000
_cell.length_b   1.000
_cell.length_c   1.000
_cell.angle_alpha   90.00
_cell.angle_beta   90.00
_cell.angle_gamma   90.00
#
_symmetry.space_group_name_H-M   'P 1'
#
loop_
_entity.id
_entity.type
_entity.pdbx_description
1 polymer ?
#
loop_
_entity_poly.entity_id
_entity_poly.type
_entity_poly.pdbx_seq_one_letter_code
_entity_poly.pdbx_strand_id
1 'polypeptide(L)'
;MTTSKTVPSKEHAKLLSRREELAKQEVSLKREYTTMLRKLASITAVLQNLEEDTDASKRVISETVLSKVPDLKPYSILLEEVNNKAPQDIEIPDFLQDSYALYKNAPLLYKDL
;
A
#
# COMPACT_ATOMS: atom_id res chain seq x y z
N MET A 1 21.34 17.34 61.67
CA MET A 1 20.10 16.54 61.69
C MET A 1 19.42 16.66 60.33
N THR A 2 18.80 15.57 59.90
CA THR A 2 18.51 15.15 58.52
C THR A 2 17.57 16.07 57.74
N THR A 3 18.07 16.60 56.62
CA THR A 3 17.23 17.17 55.54
C THR A 3 16.50 16.05 54.82
N SER A 4 15.27 15.74 55.26
CA SER A 4 14.40 14.78 54.58
C SER A 4 13.89 15.41 53.27
N LYS A 5 14.48 15.00 52.14
CA LYS A 5 14.05 15.39 50.79
C LYS A 5 12.65 14.83 50.53
N THR A 6 11.62 15.66 50.53
CA THR A 6 10.25 15.36 50.09
C THR A 6 10.08 15.31 48.55
N VAL A 7 11.15 14.98 47.83
CA VAL A 7 11.25 14.91 46.36
C VAL A 7 10.68 13.61 45.72
N PRO A 8 10.70 12.42 46.36
CA PRO A 8 10.33 11.15 45.70
C PRO A 8 8.90 11.09 45.16
N SER A 9 7.95 11.76 45.82
CA SER A 9 6.53 11.67 45.48
C SER A 9 6.18 12.34 44.14
N LYS A 10 6.81 13.48 43.82
CA LYS A 10 6.54 14.19 42.55
C LYS A 10 7.14 13.47 41.35
N GLU A 11 8.35 12.93 41.48
CA GLU A 11 8.98 12.13 40.42
C GLU A 11 8.23 10.81 40.21
N HIS A 12 7.82 10.15 41.30
CA HIS A 12 6.99 8.96 41.24
C HIS A 12 5.66 9.22 40.52
N ALA A 13 4.98 10.33 40.81
CA ALA A 13 3.75 10.72 40.12
C ALA A 13 3.95 10.95 38.61
N LYS A 14 5.07 11.58 38.21
CA LYS A 14 5.42 11.76 36.79
C LYS A 14 5.65 10.43 36.08
N LEU A 15 6.39 9.51 36.71
CA LEU A 15 6.64 8.17 36.15
C LEU A 15 5.34 7.38 36.00
N LEU A 16 4.43 7.49 36.95
CA LEU A 16 3.12 6.83 36.91
C LEU A 16 2.27 7.38 35.76
N SER A 17 2.20 8.71 35.62
CA SER A 17 1.51 9.37 34.51
C SER A 17 2.09 8.97 33.14
N ARG A 18 3.42 8.91 33.01
CA ARG A 18 4.07 8.49 31.76
C ARG A 18 3.80 7.01 31.44
N ARG A 19 3.78 6.14 32.45
CA ARG A 19 3.43 4.72 32.29
C ARG A 19 1.99 4.57 31.79
N GLU A 20 1.05 5.32 32.34
CA GLU A 20 -0.35 5.30 31.89
C GLU A 20 -0.50 5.79 30.45
N GLU A 21 0.24 6.82 30.04
CA GLU A 21 0.26 7.30 28.66
C GLU A 21 0.80 6.24 27.69
N LEU A 22 1.94 5.61 28.03
CA LEU A 22 2.52 4.54 27.22
C LEU A 22 1.58 3.35 27.09
N ALA A 23 0.88 2.97 28.17
CA ALA A 23 -0.11 1.90 28.13
C ALA A 23 -1.27 2.23 27.17
N LYS A 24 -1.73 3.49 27.14
CA LYS A 24 -2.77 3.93 26.17
C LYS A 24 -2.24 3.86 24.74
N GLN A 25 -1.02 4.30 24.50
CA GLN A 25 -0.38 4.24 23.18
C GLN A 25 -0.21 2.80 22.70
N GLU A 26 0.20 1.88 23.58
CA GLU A 26 0.34 0.46 23.24
C GLU A 26 -1.00 -0.16 22.83
N VAL A 27 -2.09 0.17 23.54
CA VAL A 27 -3.43 -0.29 23.17
C VAL A 27 -3.86 0.28 21.81
N SER A 28 -3.59 1.55 21.52
CA SER A 28 -3.87 2.15 20.21
C SER A 28 -3.10 1.44 19.10
N LEU A 29 -1.79 1.28 19.30
CA LEU A 29 -0.90 0.66 18.33
C LEU A 29 -1.32 -0.77 17.99
N LYS A 30 -1.71 -1.57 18.99
CA LYS A 30 -2.22 -2.94 18.77
C LYS A 30 -3.50 -2.93 17.91
N ARG A 31 -4.41 -1.97 18.13
CA ARG A 31 -5.64 -1.83 17.34
C ARG A 31 -5.35 -1.41 15.90
N GLU A 32 -4.46 -0.44 15.72
CA GLU A 32 -4.03 0.04 14.41
C GLU A 32 -3.32 -1.06 13.62
N TYR A 33 -2.39 -1.77 14.26
CA TYR A 33 -1.67 -2.90 13.66
C TYR A 33 -2.60 -4.03 13.23
N THR A 34 -3.55 -4.42 14.09
CA THR A 34 -4.56 -5.44 13.74
C THR A 34 -5.44 -4.99 12.57
N THR A 35 -5.72 -3.69 12.47
CA THR A 35 -6.50 -3.13 11.35
C THR A 35 -5.68 -3.14 10.07
N MET A 36 -4.40 -2.78 10.14
CA MET A 36 -3.47 -2.85 9.01
C MET A 36 -3.34 -4.29 8.50
N LEU A 37 -3.15 -5.27 9.38
CA LEU A 37 -3.09 -6.69 9.01
C LEU A 37 -4.35 -7.16 8.28
N ARG A 38 -5.54 -6.76 8.75
CA ARG A 38 -6.80 -7.09 8.07
C ARG A 38 -6.90 -6.45 6.69
N LYS A 39 -6.46 -5.19 6.55
CA LYS A 39 -6.39 -4.51 5.23
C LYS A 39 -5.43 -5.21 4.29
N LEU A 40 -4.24 -5.59 4.76
CA LEU A 40 -3.26 -6.34 3.97
C LEU A 40 -3.83 -7.68 3.53
N ALA A 41 -4.42 -8.46 4.43
CA ALA A 41 -5.05 -9.74 4.09
C ALA A 41 -6.18 -9.58 3.06
N SER A 42 -7.00 -8.53 3.19
CA SER A 42 -8.04 -8.22 2.20
C SER A 42 -7.46 -7.87 0.84
N ILE A 43 -6.38 -7.07 0.79
CA ILE A 43 -5.70 -6.71 -0.46
C ILE A 43 -5.09 -7.96 -1.09
N THR A 44 -4.37 -8.78 -0.31
CA THR A 44 -3.77 -10.03 -0.79
C THR A 44 -4.83 -10.97 -1.36
N ALA A 45 -5.99 -11.13 -0.70
CA ALA A 45 -7.08 -11.96 -1.21
C ALA A 45 -7.64 -11.44 -2.54
N VAL A 46 -7.79 -10.13 -2.70
CA VAL A 46 -8.22 -9.52 -3.99
C VAL A 46 -7.16 -9.74 -5.07
N LEU A 47 -5.87 -9.54 -4.76
CA LEU A 47 -4.78 -9.74 -5.71
C LEU A 47 -4.66 -11.20 -6.16
N GLN A 48 -4.82 -12.16 -5.24
CA GLN A 48 -4.84 -13.59 -5.59
C GLN A 48 -5.97 -13.94 -6.57
N ASN A 49 -7.16 -13.38 -6.37
CA ASN A 49 -8.27 -13.57 -7.31
C ASN A 49 -8.02 -12.91 -8.68
N LEU A 50 -7.16 -11.89 -8.74
CA LEU A 50 -6.79 -11.23 -10.00
C LEU A 50 -5.70 -12.02 -10.77
N GLU A 51 -4.81 -12.75 -10.08
CA GLU A 51 -3.83 -13.64 -10.74
C GLU A 51 -4.48 -14.83 -11.44
N GLU A 52 -5.64 -15.29 -10.95
CA GLU A 52 -6.41 -16.37 -11.59
C GLU A 52 -7.20 -15.90 -12.83
N ASP A 53 -7.28 -14.58 -13.07
CA ASP A 53 -7.95 -14.02 -14.25
C ASP A 53 -7.04 -14.09 -15.49
N THR A 54 -6.95 -15.29 -16.06
CA THR A 54 -6.27 -15.56 -17.34
C THR A 54 -6.78 -14.72 -18.52
N ASP A 55 -7.96 -14.09 -18.40
CA ASP A 55 -8.55 -13.20 -19.38
C ASP A 55 -8.24 -11.71 -19.13
N ALA A 56 -7.45 -11.36 -18.10
CA ALA A 56 -7.03 -9.98 -17.85
C ALA A 56 -6.31 -9.35 -19.07
N SER A 57 -5.59 -10.18 -19.83
CA SER A 57 -4.93 -9.83 -21.10
C SER A 57 -5.90 -9.49 -22.24
N LYS A 58 -7.20 -9.85 -22.12
CA LYS A 58 -8.26 -9.56 -23.09
C LYS A 58 -9.12 -8.35 -22.70
N ARG A 59 -8.79 -7.64 -21.62
CA ARG A 59 -9.53 -6.45 -21.16
C ARG A 59 -9.27 -5.26 -22.08
N VAL A 60 -9.93 -5.27 -23.24
CA VAL A 60 -10.05 -4.13 -24.14
C VAL A 60 -11.24 -3.27 -23.69
N ILE A 61 -11.20 -1.96 -23.94
CA ILE A 61 -12.35 -1.09 -23.73
C ILE A 61 -13.49 -1.61 -24.61
N SER A 62 -14.63 -1.99 -24.02
CA SER A 62 -15.73 -2.60 -24.76
C SER A 62 -16.33 -1.63 -25.78
N GLU A 63 -16.84 -2.16 -26.91
CA GLU A 63 -17.53 -1.35 -27.92
C GLU A 63 -18.77 -0.63 -27.34
N THR A 64 -19.41 -1.23 -26.34
CA THR A 64 -20.52 -0.61 -25.58
C THR A 64 -20.11 0.62 -24.78
N VAL A 65 -18.84 0.72 -24.38
CA VAL A 65 -18.29 1.90 -23.68
C VAL A 65 -17.80 2.92 -24.69
N LEU A 66 -17.12 2.49 -25.76
CA LEU A 66 -16.67 3.37 -26.85
C LEU A 66 -17.84 4.07 -27.57
N SER A 67 -18.99 3.40 -27.70
CA SER A 67 -20.21 4.01 -28.24
C SER A 67 -20.81 5.07 -27.32
N LYS A 68 -20.63 4.96 -26.00
CA LYS A 68 -21.10 5.96 -25.02
C LYS A 68 -20.10 7.11 -24.84
N VAL A 69 -18.81 6.81 -24.94
CA VAL A 69 -17.71 7.76 -24.73
C VAL A 69 -16.69 7.59 -25.88
N PRO A 70 -16.90 8.25 -27.01
CA PRO A 70 -16.04 8.11 -28.18
C PRO A 70 -14.62 8.64 -27.96
N ASP A 71 -14.44 9.55 -26.99
CA ASP A 71 -13.13 10.10 -26.60
C ASP A 71 -12.17 9.05 -26.03
N LEU A 72 -12.68 7.87 -25.67
CA LEU A 72 -11.86 6.74 -25.21
C LEU A 72 -11.20 5.95 -26.36
N LYS A 73 -11.62 6.16 -27.60
CA LYS A 73 -11.09 5.49 -28.79
C LYS A 73 -9.58 5.68 -29.01
N PRO A 74 -8.97 6.88 -28.86
CA PRO A 74 -7.51 7.00 -28.94
C PRO A 74 -6.79 6.17 -27.88
N TYR A 75 -7.35 6.06 -26.67
CA TYR A 75 -6.73 5.28 -25.61
C TYR A 75 -6.81 3.78 -25.86
N SER A 76 -7.90 3.27 -26.46
CA SER A 76 -7.97 1.85 -26.83
C SER A 76 -6.88 1.49 -27.86
N ILE A 77 -6.62 2.37 -28.83
CA ILE A 77 -5.56 2.17 -29.82
C ILE A 77 -4.18 2.17 -29.14
N LEU A 78 -3.91 3.12 -28.25
CA LEU A 78 -2.64 3.17 -27.51
C LEU A 78 -2.44 1.92 -26.63
N LEU A 79 -3.51 1.39 -26.03
CA LEU A 79 -3.45 0.15 -25.24
C LEU A 79 -3.09 -1.06 -26.12
N GLU A 80 -3.66 -1.15 -27.32
CA GLU A 80 -3.30 -2.19 -28.29
C GLU A 80 -1.85 -2.05 -28.76
N GLU A 81 -1.37 -0.83 -29.04
CA GLU A 81 0.01 -0.57 -29.41
C GLU A 81 1.00 -0.98 -28.30
N VAL A 82 0.68 -0.68 -27.05
CA VAL A 82 1.50 -1.07 -25.89
C VAL A 82 1.48 -2.59 -25.69
N ASN A 83 0.31 -3.23 -25.78
CA ASN A 83 0.19 -4.69 -25.64
C ASN A 83 0.95 -5.47 -26.71
N ASN A 84 1.12 -4.89 -27.91
CA ASN A 84 1.86 -5.52 -29.00
C ASN A 84 3.38 -5.30 -28.94
N LYS A 85 3.88 -4.47 -28.02
CA LYS A 85 5.32 -4.24 -27.81
C LYS A 85 5.89 -5.24 -26.81
N ALA A 86 7.14 -5.65 -27.01
CA ALA A 86 7.83 -6.41 -25.99
C ALA A 86 8.15 -5.50 -24.79
N PRO A 87 8.16 -6.02 -23.55
CA PRO A 87 8.46 -5.21 -22.35
C PRO A 87 9.79 -4.46 -22.40
N GLN A 88 10.73 -4.95 -23.20
CA GLN A 88 12.08 -4.40 -23.38
C GLN A 88 12.12 -3.24 -24.37
N ASP A 89 11.07 -3.05 -25.18
CA ASP A 89 10.93 -1.96 -26.14
C ASP A 89 10.12 -0.78 -25.58
N ILE A 90 9.70 -0.86 -24.31
CA ILE A 90 8.93 0.19 -23.64
C ILE A 90 9.91 1.17 -22.98
N GLU A 91 10.04 2.35 -23.58
CA GLU A 91 10.80 3.46 -23.00
C GLU A 91 10.02 4.08 -21.84
N ILE A 92 10.65 4.12 -20.66
CA ILE A 92 10.06 4.71 -19.46
C ILE A 92 10.60 6.12 -19.31
N PRO A 93 9.73 7.15 -19.24
CA PRO A 93 10.18 8.52 -19.06
C PRO A 93 11.04 8.71 -17.80
N ASP A 94 12.08 9.53 -17.89
CA ASP A 94 13.05 9.75 -16.81
C ASP A 94 12.38 10.10 -15.47
N PHE A 95 11.33 10.93 -15.49
CA PHE A 95 10.61 11.34 -14.28
C PHE A 95 9.83 10.21 -13.59
N LEU A 96 9.61 9.08 -14.27
CA LEU A 96 8.92 7.90 -13.75
C LEU A 96 9.88 6.76 -13.41
N GLN A 97 11.17 6.92 -13.69
CA GLN A 97 12.15 5.85 -13.58
C GLN A 97 12.26 5.33 -12.13
N ASP A 98 12.23 6.23 -11.15
CA ASP A 98 12.23 5.88 -9.72
C ASP A 98 10.98 5.11 -9.31
N SER A 99 9.81 5.56 -9.76
CA SER A 99 8.53 4.89 -9.46
C SER A 99 8.45 3.51 -10.09
N TYR A 100 8.96 3.36 -11.32
CA TYR A 100 9.00 2.08 -11.99
C TYR A 100 10.01 1.13 -11.35
N ALA A 101 11.19 1.62 -10.97
CA ALA A 101 12.17 0.82 -10.24
C ALA A 101 11.59 0.33 -8.90
N LEU A 102 10.85 1.18 -8.19
CA LEU A 102 10.14 0.78 -6.97
C LEU A 102 9.09 -0.30 -7.25
N TYR A 103 8.25 -0.13 -8.27
CA TYR A 103 7.27 -1.14 -8.66
C TYR A 103 7.92 -2.49 -8.99
N LYS A 104 8.97 -2.49 -9.80
CA LYS A 104 9.64 -3.72 -10.26
C LYS A 104 10.36 -4.46 -9.13
N ASN A 105 10.87 -3.72 -8.14
CA ASN A 105 11.62 -4.28 -7.02
C ASN A 105 10.77 -4.49 -5.76
N ALA A 106 9.51 -4.06 -5.75
CA ALA A 106 8.61 -4.26 -4.64
C ALA A 106 8.05 -5.69 -4.69
N PRO A 107 8.34 -6.56 -3.71
CA PRO A 107 7.65 -7.84 -3.60
C PRO A 107 6.16 -7.55 -3.36
N LEU A 108 5.34 -7.86 -4.35
CA LEU A 108 3.89 -7.67 -4.29
C LEU A 108 3.24 -8.77 -3.43
N LEU A 109 3.85 -9.95 -3.40
CA LEU A 109 3.41 -11.08 -2.59
C LEU A 109 4.46 -11.44 -1.53
N TYR A 110 3.97 -11.99 -0.42
CA TYR A 110 4.79 -12.52 0.67
C TYR A 110 5.77 -13.63 0.21
N LYS A 111 5.54 -14.22 -0.96
CA LYS A 111 6.34 -15.32 -1.54
C LYS A 111 7.36 -14.86 -2.60
N ASP A 112 7.42 -13.57 -2.91
CA ASP A 112 8.31 -13.05 -3.97
C ASP A 112 9.76 -12.80 -3.49
N LEU A 113 10.16 -13.44 -2.38
CA LEU A 113 11.51 -13.40 -1.79
C LEU A 113 12.27 -14.70 -2.05
#